data_AF-A0A672MSC7-F1
#
_entry.id   AF-A0A672MSC7-F1
#
_cell.length_a   1.000
_cell.length_b   1.000
_cell.length_c   1.000
_cell.angle_alpha   90.00
_cell.angle_beta   90.00
_cell.angle_gamma   90.00
#
_symmetry.space_group_name_H-M   'P 1'
#
loop_
_entity.id
_entity.type
_entity.pdbx_description
1 polymer ?
#
loop_
_entity_poly.entity_id
_entity_poly.type
_entity_poly.pdbx_seq_one_letter_code
_entity_poly.pdbx_strand_id
1 'polypeptide(L)'
;MNGSDYRQSLSDAPRFDATETRFSAWTPVTNKLFQERTALILHWFDLWMDRQRKEFICQLLKRCSKTQLKFTRDCLAESVPISRMDFTAVLPRFLSLYIMSFLSPRDICSAAQLCWHWKFLAEQDCLWSPKCIRLGWFLPYSPSDHEYGAWKRHYVACTASLDILTPREAADSLTSIT
;
A
#
# COMPACT_ATOMS: atom_id res chain seq x y z
N MET A 1 -102.09 17.99 -5.13
CA MET A 1 -101.75 17.46 -3.79
C MET A 1 -100.27 17.71 -3.54
N ASN A 2 -99.98 18.45 -2.47
CA ASN A 2 -98.74 18.63 -1.71
C ASN A 2 -97.39 18.16 -2.27
N GLY A 3 -96.44 19.11 -2.32
CA GLY A 3 -95.45 19.24 -1.23
C GLY A 3 -94.19 18.37 -1.31
N SER A 4 -93.06 19.08 -1.55
CA SER A 4 -91.69 18.84 -1.03
C SER A 4 -91.05 17.46 -1.22
N ASP A 5 -89.98 17.43 -2.03
CA ASP A 5 -88.65 17.12 -1.47
C ASP A 5 -87.53 17.67 -2.36
N TYR A 6 -86.67 18.47 -1.71
CA TYR A 6 -85.47 19.10 -2.25
C TYR A 6 -84.29 18.12 -2.19
N ARG A 7 -83.55 17.90 -3.29
CA ARG A 7 -82.07 17.97 -3.30
C ARG A 7 -81.46 17.96 -4.71
N GLN A 8 -80.92 19.12 -5.07
CA GLN A 8 -79.76 19.42 -5.93
C GLN A 8 -79.27 18.42 -6.98
N SER A 9 -79.46 18.86 -8.23
CA SER A 9 -78.63 18.64 -9.42
C SER A 9 -77.13 18.55 -9.10
N LEU A 10 -76.54 17.38 -9.37
CA LEU A 10 -75.11 17.16 -9.54
C LEU A 10 -74.67 17.59 -10.95
N SER A 11 -73.38 17.94 -11.06
CA SER A 11 -72.59 18.34 -12.24
C SER A 11 -72.78 19.76 -12.77
N ASP A 12 -72.01 20.73 -12.27
CA ASP A 12 -70.81 21.19 -12.98
C ASP A 12 -70.00 22.23 -12.16
N ALA A 13 -68.67 22.16 -12.31
CA ALA A 13 -67.62 22.62 -11.40
C ALA A 13 -67.64 24.12 -10.99
N PRO A 14 -67.03 24.44 -9.84
CA PRO A 14 -65.88 25.34 -9.93
C PRO A 14 -64.73 25.08 -8.94
N ARG A 15 -63.53 25.36 -9.47
CA ARG A 15 -62.32 25.86 -8.78
C ARG A 15 -61.73 24.95 -7.70
N PHE A 16 -60.69 24.24 -8.11
CA PHE A 16 -59.64 23.77 -7.20
C PHE A 16 -59.09 24.97 -6.43
N ASP A 17 -59.55 25.08 -5.19
CA ASP A 17 -59.07 26.07 -4.24
C ASP A 17 -57.64 25.70 -3.86
N ALA A 18 -56.75 26.68 -3.97
CA ALA A 18 -55.39 26.57 -3.50
C ALA A 18 -55.43 26.53 -1.97
N THR A 19 -54.89 25.47 -1.36
CA THR A 19 -54.07 25.48 -0.11
C THR A 19 -54.09 24.11 0.57
N GLU A 20 -53.29 23.18 0.07
CA GLU A 20 -52.72 22.15 0.95
C GLU A 20 -51.22 22.05 0.68
N THR A 21 -50.48 23.00 1.25
CA THR A 21 -49.02 22.97 1.35
C THR A 21 -48.62 21.88 2.33
N ARG A 22 -48.55 20.64 1.86
CA ARG A 22 -47.85 19.56 2.57
C ARG A 22 -46.34 19.71 2.32
N PHE A 23 -45.62 19.75 3.43
CA PHE A 23 -44.23 20.15 3.56
C PHE A 23 -43.25 19.50 2.55
N SER A 24 -42.39 20.36 1.98
CA SER A 24 -41.12 20.09 1.26
C SER A 24 -41.13 19.32 -0.07
N ALA A 25 -41.76 19.90 -1.10
CA ALA A 25 -41.57 19.54 -2.51
C ALA A 25 -40.30 20.16 -3.17
N TRP A 26 -39.34 20.66 -2.38
CA TRP A 26 -38.27 21.55 -2.88
C TRP A 26 -36.88 20.92 -3.08
N THR A 27 -36.76 19.59 -3.15
CA THR A 27 -35.46 18.99 -3.49
C THR A 27 -35.53 18.33 -4.86
N PRO A 28 -35.07 19.00 -5.94
CA PRO A 28 -34.97 18.35 -7.24
C PRO A 28 -34.01 17.17 -7.11
N VAL A 29 -34.47 15.96 -7.44
CA VAL A 29 -33.67 14.72 -7.46
C VAL A 29 -32.70 14.72 -8.66
N THR A 30 -32.00 15.82 -8.88
CA THR A 30 -31.17 16.06 -10.06
C THR A 30 -29.70 16.10 -9.66
N ASN A 31 -28.83 15.60 -10.54
CA ASN A 31 -27.37 15.67 -10.38
C ASN A 31 -26.85 17.11 -10.14
N LYS A 32 -27.62 18.13 -10.54
CA LYS A 32 -27.28 19.55 -10.35
C LYS A 32 -27.11 19.90 -8.88
N LEU A 33 -28.00 19.44 -8.01
CA LEU A 33 -27.93 19.74 -6.59
C LEU A 33 -26.71 19.09 -5.91
N PHE A 34 -26.35 17.88 -6.34
CA PHE A 34 -25.14 17.21 -5.88
C PHE A 34 -23.89 17.97 -6.31
N GLN A 35 -23.83 18.41 -7.58
CA GLN A 35 -22.71 19.20 -8.10
C GLN A 35 -22.53 20.52 -7.36
N GLU A 36 -23.62 21.28 -7.15
CA GLU A 36 -23.58 22.55 -6.41
C GLU A 36 -23.09 22.37 -4.97
N ARG A 37 -23.63 21.36 -4.26
CA ARG A 37 -23.18 21.05 -2.89
C ARG A 37 -21.73 20.60 -2.84
N THR A 38 -21.30 19.81 -3.83
CA THR A 38 -19.92 19.35 -3.92
C THR A 38 -18.97 20.53 -4.16
N ALA A 39 -19.31 21.42 -5.09
CA ALA A 39 -18.54 22.63 -5.37
C ALA A 39 -18.40 23.52 -4.13
N LEU A 40 -19.47 23.68 -3.35
CA LEU A 40 -19.43 24.46 -2.11
C LEU A 40 -18.51 23.82 -1.05
N ILE A 41 -18.61 22.50 -0.84
CA ILE A 41 -17.76 21.77 0.11
C ILE A 41 -16.29 21.89 -0.30
N LEU A 42 -15.97 21.73 -1.59
CA LEU A 42 -14.61 21.86 -2.10
C LEU A 42 -14.06 23.28 -1.88
N HIS A 43 -14.87 24.30 -2.17
CA HIS A 43 -14.48 25.69 -1.91
C HIS A 43 -14.16 25.94 -0.43
N TRP A 44 -14.99 25.43 0.49
CA TRP A 44 -14.74 25.58 1.93
C TRP A 44 -13.50 24.80 2.36
N PHE A 45 -13.31 23.60 1.82
CA PHE A 45 -12.15 22.77 2.07
C PHE A 45 -10.85 23.49 1.69
N ASP A 46 -10.85 24.20 0.57
CA ASP A 46 -9.70 24.99 0.11
C ASP A 46 -9.39 26.18 1.03
N LEU A 47 -10.39 26.74 1.70
CA LEU A 47 -10.20 27.84 2.66
C LEU A 47 -9.71 27.36 4.05
N TRP A 48 -9.82 26.07 4.36
CA TRP A 48 -9.46 25.53 5.67
C TRP A 48 -7.96 25.29 5.84
N MET A 49 -7.50 25.38 7.09
CA MET A 49 -6.12 25.03 7.48
C MET A 49 -5.90 23.51 7.42
N ASP A 50 -4.64 23.07 7.29
CA ASP A 50 -4.26 21.65 7.20
C ASP A 50 -4.87 20.79 8.33
N ARG A 51 -4.85 21.27 9.58
CA ARG A 51 -5.48 20.58 10.71
C ARG A 51 -6.98 20.34 10.51
N GLN A 52 -7.69 21.35 10.00
CA GLN A 52 -9.14 21.27 9.76
C GLN A 52 -9.47 20.34 8.59
N ARG A 53 -8.66 20.38 7.52
CA ARG A 53 -8.78 19.45 6.38
C ARG A 53 -8.62 18.00 6.83
N LYS A 54 -7.58 17.71 7.62
CA LYS A 54 -7.34 16.36 8.19
C LYS A 54 -8.49 15.89 9.08
N GLU A 55 -8.98 16.77 9.96
CA GLU A 55 -10.13 16.45 10.81
C GLU A 55 -11.39 16.15 9.98
N PHE A 56 -11.68 16.97 8.97
CA PHE A 56 -12.83 16.76 8.07
C PHE A 56 -12.73 15.43 7.31
N ILE A 57 -11.55 15.11 6.76
CA ILE A 57 -11.30 13.82 6.10
C ILE A 57 -11.57 12.67 7.07
N CYS A 58 -11.02 12.72 8.29
CA CYS A 58 -11.23 11.70 9.31
C CYS A 58 -12.72 11.51 9.64
N GLN A 59 -13.47 12.60 9.78
CA GLN A 59 -14.92 12.54 10.02
C GLN A 59 -15.69 11.96 8.84
N LEU A 60 -15.32 12.31 7.61
CA LEU A 60 -15.95 11.77 6.40
C LEU A 60 -15.73 10.26 6.31
N LEU A 61 -14.49 9.80 6.50
CA LEU A 61 -14.15 8.37 6.47
C LEU A 61 -14.90 7.56 7.53
N LYS A 62 -15.11 8.11 8.74
CA LYS A 62 -15.88 7.46 9.81
C LYS A 62 -17.35 7.20 9.43
N ARG A 63 -17.90 7.95 8.46
CA ARG A 63 -19.28 7.79 7.98
C ARG A 63 -19.39 6.87 6.77
N CYS A 64 -18.27 6.43 6.19
CA CYS A 64 -18.26 5.55 5.04
C CYS A 64 -18.54 4.09 5.43
N SER A 65 -19.26 3.37 4.56
CA SER A 65 -19.37 1.91 4.62
C SER A 65 -18.04 1.23 4.28
N LYS A 66 -17.90 -0.07 4.61
CA LYS A 66 -16.72 -0.86 4.26
C LYS A 66 -16.40 -0.84 2.75
N THR A 67 -17.42 -0.86 1.91
CA THR A 67 -17.25 -0.83 0.43
C THR A 67 -16.73 0.52 -0.03
N GLN A 68 -17.24 1.62 0.53
CA GLN A 68 -16.75 2.97 0.26
C GLN A 68 -15.32 3.18 0.78
N LEU A 69 -14.98 2.65 1.95
CA LEU A 69 -13.61 2.70 2.47
C LEU A 69 -12.61 1.92 1.58
N LYS A 70 -13.05 0.79 1.00
CA LYS A 70 -12.25 0.07 0.00
C LYS A 70 -12.02 0.94 -1.24
N PHE A 71 -13.08 1.51 -1.80
CA PHE A 71 -12.98 2.44 -2.92
C PHE A 71 -12.03 3.62 -2.63
N THR A 72 -12.14 4.25 -1.46
CA THR A 72 -11.22 5.34 -1.08
C THR A 72 -9.77 4.88 -0.98
N ARG A 73 -9.50 3.68 -0.47
CA ARG A 73 -8.14 3.11 -0.45
C ARG A 73 -7.58 2.99 -1.86
N ASP A 74 -8.38 2.50 -2.79
CA ASP A 74 -7.95 2.23 -4.15
C ASP A 74 -7.66 3.56 -4.89
N CYS A 75 -8.54 4.56 -4.74
CA CYS A 75 -8.28 5.93 -5.25
C CYS A 75 -7.02 6.56 -4.65
N LEU A 76 -6.78 6.36 -3.35
CA LEU A 76 -5.57 6.83 -2.68
C LEU A 76 -4.32 6.12 -3.20
N ALA A 77 -4.39 4.82 -3.48
CA ALA A 77 -3.26 4.06 -4.01
C ALA A 77 -2.87 4.49 -5.45
N GLU A 78 -3.84 4.94 -6.24
CA GLU A 78 -3.57 5.55 -7.57
C GLU A 78 -2.95 6.94 -7.45
N SER A 79 -3.42 7.75 -6.49
CA SER A 79 -3.01 9.15 -6.34
C SER A 79 -1.69 9.32 -5.59
N VAL A 80 -1.41 8.41 -4.65
CA VAL A 80 -0.19 8.40 -3.85
C VAL A 80 0.63 7.19 -4.28
N PRO A 81 1.71 7.38 -5.08
CA PRO A 81 2.53 6.25 -5.49
C PRO A 81 3.02 5.54 -4.23
N ILE A 82 2.81 4.23 -4.18
CA ILE A 82 3.35 3.37 -3.13
C ILE A 82 4.86 3.28 -3.33
N SER A 83 5.55 4.38 -3.03
CA SER A 83 6.98 4.59 -3.31
C SER A 83 7.88 3.90 -2.28
N ARG A 84 7.28 3.34 -1.21
CA ARG A 84 8.01 2.75 -0.07
C ARG A 84 7.33 1.50 0.47
N MET A 85 6.80 0.63 -0.39
CA MET A 85 6.45 -0.69 0.10
C MET A 85 7.73 -1.48 0.31
N ASP A 86 7.92 -1.95 1.55
CA ASP A 86 8.96 -2.91 1.83
C ASP A 86 8.60 -4.25 1.16
N PHE A 87 9.22 -4.54 0.02
CA PHE A 87 8.96 -5.77 -0.72
C PHE A 87 9.29 -7.02 0.11
N THR A 88 10.17 -6.91 1.11
CA THR A 88 10.52 -8.03 1.98
C THR A 88 9.38 -8.41 2.94
N ALA A 89 8.47 -7.46 3.23
CA ALA A 89 7.29 -7.69 4.04
C ALA A 89 6.09 -8.28 3.27
N VAL A 90 6.13 -8.20 1.93
CA VAL A 90 5.00 -8.62 1.06
C VAL A 90 5.33 -9.91 0.31
N LEU A 91 6.59 -10.07 -0.13
CA LEU A 91 7.01 -11.24 -0.90
C LEU A 91 7.41 -12.40 0.01
N PRO A 92 7.20 -13.65 -0.42
CA PRO A 92 7.85 -14.81 0.18
C PRO A 92 9.37 -14.62 0.27
N ARG A 93 9.96 -15.04 1.39
CA ARG A 93 11.39 -14.84 1.71
C ARG A 93 12.35 -15.22 0.56
N PHE A 94 12.06 -16.29 -0.18
CA PHE A 94 12.94 -16.73 -1.27
C PHE A 94 13.00 -15.71 -2.42
N LEU A 95 11.89 -15.04 -2.75
CA LEU A 95 11.86 -13.99 -3.78
C LEU A 95 12.59 -12.73 -3.28
N SER A 96 12.42 -12.38 -2.01
CA SER A 96 13.15 -11.25 -1.42
C SER A 96 14.65 -11.45 -1.49
N LEU A 97 15.14 -12.65 -1.15
CA LEU A 97 16.56 -13.00 -1.24
C LEU A 97 17.06 -13.08 -2.69
N TYR A 98 16.23 -13.57 -3.61
CA TYR A 98 16.55 -13.54 -5.03
C TYR A 98 16.76 -12.11 -5.53
N ILE A 99 15.85 -11.19 -5.20
CA ILE A 99 15.99 -9.76 -5.53
C ILE A 99 17.27 -9.18 -4.89
N MET A 100 17.50 -9.46 -3.61
CA MET A 100 18.70 -8.99 -2.91
C MET A 100 20.00 -9.59 -3.47
N SER A 101 19.97 -10.75 -4.13
CA SER A 101 21.17 -11.37 -4.70
C SER A 101 21.80 -10.53 -5.82
N PHE A 102 21.00 -9.71 -6.52
CA PHE A 102 21.43 -8.79 -7.56
C PHE A 102 22.15 -7.55 -7.01
N LEU A 103 22.02 -7.25 -5.72
CA LEU A 103 22.66 -6.10 -5.10
C LEU A 103 24.17 -6.28 -5.00
N SER A 104 24.92 -5.17 -5.08
CA SER A 104 26.35 -5.20 -4.79
C SER A 104 26.59 -5.55 -3.31
N PRO A 105 27.74 -6.11 -2.93
CA PRO A 105 28.08 -6.35 -1.52
C PRO A 105 27.89 -5.10 -0.63
N ARG A 106 28.23 -3.92 -1.18
CA ARG A 106 28.04 -2.63 -0.51
C ARG A 106 26.55 -2.34 -0.28
N ASP A 107 25.72 -2.53 -1.29
CA ASP A 107 24.28 -2.28 -1.18
C ASP A 107 23.59 -3.26 -0.23
N ILE A 108 24.04 -4.52 -0.19
CA ILE A 108 23.56 -5.51 0.80
C ILE A 108 23.91 -5.06 2.22
N CYS A 109 25.13 -4.54 2.43
CA CYS A 109 25.53 -3.97 3.72
C CYS A 109 24.74 -2.70 4.09
N SER A 110 24.38 -1.85 3.12
CA SER A 110 23.49 -0.72 3.35
C SER A 110 22.07 -1.17 3.70
N ALA A 111 21.57 -2.20 3.01
CA ALA A 111 20.26 -2.79 3.27
C ALA A 111 20.17 -3.34 4.71
N ALA A 112 21.25 -3.95 5.22
CA ALA A 112 21.32 -4.45 6.59
C ALA A 112 21.16 -3.37 7.68
N GLN A 113 21.33 -2.08 7.34
CA GLN A 113 21.21 -0.95 8.27
C GLN A 113 19.79 -0.38 8.37
N LEU A 114 18.84 -0.88 7.56
CA LEU A 114 17.48 -0.34 7.51
C LEU A 114 16.67 -0.75 8.75
N CYS A 115 16.59 -2.05 9.06
CA CYS A 115 15.94 -2.58 10.26
C CYS A 115 16.39 -4.03 10.55
N TRP A 116 15.97 -4.61 11.68
CA TRP A 116 16.32 -5.98 12.06
C TRP A 116 15.91 -7.05 11.04
N HIS A 117 14.73 -6.90 10.42
CA HIS A 117 14.27 -7.83 9.38
C HIS A 117 15.21 -7.82 8.17
N TRP A 118 15.55 -6.63 7.68
CA TRP A 118 16.49 -6.45 6.59
C TRP A 118 17.91 -6.90 6.95
N LYS A 119 18.36 -6.66 8.18
CA LYS A 119 19.64 -7.18 8.68
C LYS A 119 19.67 -8.70 8.59
N PHE A 120 18.63 -9.37 9.09
CA PHE A 120 18.53 -10.82 9.03
C PHE A 120 18.61 -11.33 7.58
N LEU A 121 17.85 -10.73 6.65
CA LEU A 121 17.90 -11.11 5.23
C LEU A 121 19.26 -10.84 4.58
N ALA A 122 19.87 -9.69 4.86
CA ALA A 122 21.15 -9.30 4.32
C ALA A 122 22.33 -10.15 4.83
N GLU A 123 22.15 -10.87 5.95
CA GLU A 123 23.17 -11.76 6.52
C GLU A 123 23.03 -13.21 6.05
N GLN A 124 22.06 -13.51 5.18
CA GLN A 124 21.85 -14.88 4.69
C GLN A 124 22.99 -15.33 3.79
N ASP A 125 23.50 -16.53 4.07
CA ASP A 125 24.66 -17.09 3.40
C ASP A 125 24.44 -17.30 1.90
N CYS A 126 23.20 -17.55 1.46
CA CYS A 126 22.86 -17.63 0.04
C CYS A 126 23.13 -16.33 -0.75
N LEU A 127 23.23 -15.18 -0.08
CA LEU A 127 23.60 -13.91 -0.71
C LEU A 127 25.12 -13.79 -0.89
N TRP A 128 25.90 -14.34 0.05
CA TRP A 128 27.34 -14.12 0.16
C TRP A 128 28.15 -15.26 -0.45
N SER A 129 27.71 -16.51 -0.30
CA SER A 129 28.44 -17.68 -0.82
C SER A 129 28.69 -17.60 -2.33
N PRO A 130 27.73 -17.22 -3.20
CA PRO A 130 28.01 -17.12 -4.63
C PRO A 130 28.96 -15.96 -4.96
N LYS A 131 29.02 -14.93 -4.10
CA LYS A 131 29.92 -13.78 -4.27
C LYS A 131 31.35 -14.15 -3.90
N CYS A 132 31.55 -14.90 -2.81
CA CYS A 132 32.83 -15.47 -2.41
C CYS A 132 33.36 -16.49 -3.42
N ILE A 133 32.53 -17.48 -3.81
CA ILE A 133 32.95 -18.57 -4.70
C ILE A 133 33.43 -18.04 -6.05
N ARG A 134 32.80 -16.99 -6.60
CA ARG A 134 33.24 -16.35 -7.84
C ARG A 134 34.63 -15.71 -7.75
N LEU A 135 35.09 -15.39 -6.54
CA LEU A 135 36.42 -14.83 -6.26
C LEU A 135 37.43 -15.92 -5.84
N GLY A 136 37.03 -17.19 -5.87
CA GLY A 136 37.86 -18.30 -5.37
C GLY A 136 37.94 -18.37 -3.85
N TRP A 137 37.03 -17.71 -3.12
CA TRP A 137 37.01 -17.71 -1.66
C TRP A 137 36.07 -18.78 -1.15
N PHE A 138 36.64 -19.74 -0.41
CA PHE A 138 35.93 -20.86 0.16
C PHE A 138 36.09 -20.87 1.67
N LEU A 139 35.00 -21.18 2.37
CA LEU A 139 35.08 -21.48 3.78
C LEU A 139 35.83 -22.81 3.99
N PRO A 140 36.66 -22.92 5.04
CA PRO A 140 37.34 -24.17 5.38
C PRO A 140 36.40 -25.22 6.01
N TYR A 141 35.11 -24.89 6.15
CA TYR A 141 34.07 -25.76 6.69
C TYR A 141 32.72 -25.44 6.04
N SER A 142 31.76 -26.36 6.20
CA SER A 142 30.37 -26.13 5.80
C SER A 142 29.59 -25.53 6.98
N PRO A 143 29.05 -24.30 6.88
CA PRO A 143 28.23 -23.72 7.92
C PRO A 143 27.00 -24.57 8.24
N SER A 144 26.62 -24.62 9.52
CA SER A 144 25.37 -25.28 9.92
C SER A 144 24.14 -24.45 9.50
N ASP A 145 22.96 -25.07 9.41
CA ASP A 145 21.70 -24.40 9.04
C ASP A 145 21.32 -23.22 9.95
N HIS A 146 21.86 -23.18 11.18
CA HIS A 146 21.60 -22.13 12.17
C HIS A 146 22.73 -21.09 12.27
N GLU A 147 23.80 -21.27 11.49
CA GLU A 147 24.89 -20.33 11.43
C GLU A 147 24.64 -19.31 10.32
N TYR A 148 24.20 -18.11 10.69
CA TYR A 148 24.00 -17.03 9.74
C TYR A 148 25.23 -16.13 9.64
N GLY A 149 25.53 -15.67 8.42
CA GLY A 149 26.57 -14.68 8.18
C GLY A 149 27.99 -15.22 8.24
N ALA A 150 28.21 -16.53 8.20
CA ALA A 150 29.54 -17.13 8.06
C ALA A 150 30.20 -16.65 6.76
N TRP A 151 29.46 -16.74 5.65
CA TRP A 151 29.95 -16.31 4.34
C TRP A 151 30.13 -14.79 4.25
N LYS A 152 29.28 -13.99 4.91
CA LYS A 152 29.44 -12.53 5.01
C LYS A 152 30.73 -12.17 5.74
N ARG A 153 30.96 -12.77 6.92
CA ARG A 153 32.18 -12.53 7.71
C ARG A 153 33.43 -12.89 6.93
N HIS A 154 33.40 -14.03 6.23
CA HIS A 154 34.50 -14.45 5.36
C HIS A 154 34.72 -13.49 4.18
N TYR A 155 33.65 -13.05 3.51
CA TYR A 155 33.75 -12.05 2.44
C TYR A 155 34.45 -10.78 2.93
N VAL A 156 34.02 -10.25 4.08
CA VAL A 156 34.63 -9.05 4.68
C VAL A 156 36.10 -9.27 5.02
N ALA A 157 36.44 -10.43 5.59
CA ALA A 157 37.82 -10.80 5.90
C ALA A 157 38.70 -10.85 4.64
N CYS A 158 38.27 -11.55 3.60
CA CYS A 158 39.02 -11.66 2.34
C CYS A 158 39.14 -10.33 1.60
N THR A 159 38.10 -9.48 1.61
CA THR A 159 38.21 -8.13 1.04
C THR A 159 39.22 -7.25 1.77
N ALA A 160 39.43 -7.49 3.07
CA ALA A 160 40.43 -6.77 3.85
C ALA A 160 41.86 -7.28 3.59
N SER A 161 42.02 -8.56 3.24
CA SER A 161 43.33 -9.17 2.97
C SER A 161 43.79 -9.10 1.51
N LEU A 162 42.92 -8.70 0.56
CA LEU A 162 43.19 -8.70 -0.90
C LEU A 162 43.56 -10.08 -1.48
N ASP A 163 43.26 -11.17 -0.77
CA ASP A 163 43.47 -12.52 -1.30
C ASP A 163 42.54 -12.71 -2.49
N ILE A 164 43.02 -12.91 -3.71
CA ILE A 164 42.19 -13.28 -4.86
C ILE A 164 42.87 -14.50 -5.49
N LEU A 165 42.24 -15.67 -5.40
CA LEU A 165 42.74 -16.88 -6.05
C LEU A 165 42.23 -16.92 -7.49
N THR A 166 43.08 -17.37 -8.41
CA THR A 166 42.65 -17.61 -9.79
C THR A 166 41.69 -18.81 -9.83
N PRO A 167 40.79 -18.90 -10.83
CA PRO A 167 39.85 -20.03 -10.95
C PRO A 167 40.51 -21.41 -10.98
N ARG A 168 41.79 -21.48 -11.36
CA ARG A 168 42.59 -22.71 -11.38
C ARG A 168 43.05 -23.12 -9.99
N GLU A 169 43.56 -22.16 -9.20
CA GLU A 169 43.98 -22.39 -7.80
C GLU A 169 42.79 -22.72 -6.87
N ALA A 170 41.63 -22.14 -7.17
CA ALA A 170 40.35 -22.45 -6.52
C ALA A 170 39.93 -23.92 -6.71
N ALA A 171 40.13 -24.47 -7.92
CA ALA A 171 39.77 -25.86 -8.22
C ALA A 171 40.69 -26.87 -7.49
N ASP A 172 41.98 -26.58 -7.42
CA ASP A 172 42.96 -27.44 -6.74
C ASP A 172 42.70 -27.49 -5.22
N SER A 173 42.31 -26.35 -4.63
CA SER A 173 41.97 -26.25 -3.21
C SER A 173 40.75 -27.08 -2.81
N LEU A 174 39.75 -27.21 -3.70
CA LEU A 174 38.57 -28.05 -3.47
C LEU A 174 38.91 -29.55 -3.49
N THR A 175 39.91 -29.96 -4.28
CA THR A 175 40.33 -31.38 -4.37
C THR A 175 41.17 -31.85 -3.20
N SER A 176 41.79 -30.93 -2.44
CA SER A 176 42.58 -31.28 -1.25
C SER A 176 41.76 -31.42 0.05
N ILE A 177 40.45 -31.13 0.00
CA ILE A 177 39.53 -31.22 1.16
C ILE A 177 38.66 -32.49 1.11
N THR A 178 38.64 -33.20 -0.03
CA THR A 178 38.09 -34.57 -0.19
C THR A 178 39.15 -35.62 -0.01
#